data_AF-E2C6P5-F1
#
_entry.id   AF-E2C6P5-F1
#
_cell.length_a   1.000
_cell.length_b   1.000
_cell.length_c   1.000
_cell.angle_alpha   90.00
_cell.angle_beta   90.00
_cell.angle_gamma   90.00
#
_symmetry.space_group_name_H-M   'P 1'
#
loop_
_entity.id
_entity.type
_entity.pdbx_description
1 polymer ?
#
loop_
_entity_poly.entity_id
_entity_poly.type
_entity_poly.pdbx_seq_one_letter_code
_entity_poly.pdbx_strand_id
1 'polypeptide(L)' 'LAPSDYYLFPNLKKFLAGKRFTSNDEAIAATDGYFADLPESHFNNGIELLEKRWNKCIEVSEDYIE' A
#
# COMPACT_ATOMS: atom_id res chain seq x y z
N LEU A 1 10.65 2.20 5.67
CA LEU A 1 10.32 3.08 4.52
C LEU A 1 9.86 2.33 3.27
N ALA A 2 9.27 1.14 3.40
CA ALA A 2 8.87 0.35 2.24
C ALA A 2 7.53 0.85 1.66
N PRO A 3 7.45 1.19 0.36
CA PRO A 3 6.20 1.64 -0.28
C PRO A 3 5.05 0.65 -0.14
N SER A 4 5.37 -0.65 -0.13
CA SER A 4 4.38 -1.69 0.13
C SER A 4 3.68 -1.50 1.48
N ASP A 5 4.45 -1.23 2.54
CA ASP A 5 3.93 -1.16 3.91
C ASP A 5 3.22 0.16 4.20
N TYR A 6 3.72 1.27 3.68
CA TYR A 6 3.15 2.58 4.00
C TYR A 6 2.08 3.08 3.01
N TYR A 7 2.00 2.49 1.83
CA TYR A 7 1.07 2.94 0.79
C TYR A 7 0.22 1.80 0.22
N LEU A 8 0.84 0.74 -0.30
CA LEU A 8 0.10 -0.31 -1.01
C LEU A 8 -0.83 -1.10 -0.07
N PHE A 9 -0.28 -1.71 0.98
CA PHE A 9 -1.02 -2.56 1.91
C PHE A 9 -2.03 -1.79 2.77
N PRO A 10 -1.81 -0.54 3.20
CA PRO A 10 -2.85 0.25 3.85
C PRO A 10 -4.08 0.46 2.96
N ASN A 11 -3.89 0.72 1.67
CA ASN A 11 -5.01 0.87 0.73
C ASN A 11 -5.71 -0.46 0.45
N LEU A 12 -4.94 -1.54 0.24
CA LEU A 12 -5.49 -2.89 0.10
C LEU A 12 -6.27 -3.32 1.37
N LYS A 13 -5.73 -3.06 2.56
CA LYS A 13 -6.38 -3.39 3.84
C LYS A 13 -7.73 -2.66 3.99
N LYS A 14 -7.83 -1.40 3.55
CA LYS A 14 -9.11 -0.67 3.51
C LYS A 14 -10.11 -1.34 2.57
N PHE A 15 -9.65 -1.77 1.38
CA PHE A 15 -10.50 -2.51 0.44
C PHE A 15 -10.97 -3.85 1.01
N LEU A 16 -10.07 -4.58 1.68
CA LEU A 16 -10.37 -5.90 2.26
C LEU A 16 -11.19 -5.83 3.56
N ALA A 17 -11.26 -4.67 4.22
CA ALA A 17 -11.94 -4.51 5.50
C ALA A 17 -13.41 -4.93 5.41
N GLY A 18 -13.82 -5.85 6.29
CA GLY A 18 -15.20 -6.34 6.36
C GLY A 18 -15.57 -7.38 5.31
N LYS A 19 -14.72 -7.66 4.31
CA LYS A 19 -14.92 -8.77 3.37
C LYS A 19 -14.63 -10.10 4.06
N ARG A 20 -15.44 -11.11 3.77
CA ARG A 20 -15.22 -12.50 4.16
C ARG A 20 -15.17 -13.35 2.90
N PHE A 21 -14.12 -14.13 2.78
CA PHE A 21 -13.93 -15.07 1.67
C PHE A 21 -14.11 -16.48 2.20
N THR A 22 -14.73 -17.34 1.41
CA THR A 22 -15.00 -18.75 1.75
C THR A 22 -13.89 -19.67 1.25
N SER A 23 -13.04 -19.18 0.34
CA SER A 23 -11.90 -19.91 -0.21
C SER A 23 -10.72 -18.97 -0.49
N ASN A 24 -9.54 -19.57 -0.69
CA ASN A 24 -8.36 -18.82 -1.15
C ASN A 24 -8.56 -18.26 -2.56
N ASP A 25 -9.25 -18.99 -3.44
CA ASP A 25 -9.49 -18.55 -4.83
C ASP A 25 -10.34 -17.28 -4.87
N GLU A 26 -11.34 -17.15 -3.99
CA GLU A 26 -12.11 -15.91 -3.85
C GLU A 26 -11.24 -14.75 -3.37
N ALA A 27 -10.34 -14.99 -2.41
CA ALA A 27 -9.43 -13.97 -1.91
C ALA A 27 -8.42 -13.52 -2.98
N ILE A 28 -7.90 -14.47 -3.78
CA ILE A 28 -7.00 -14.20 -4.89
C ILE A 28 -7.73 -13.38 -5.96
N ALA A 29 -8.90 -13.82 -6.43
CA ALA A 29 -9.66 -13.13 -7.46
C ALA A 29 -10.06 -11.70 -7.04
N ALA A 30 -10.45 -11.50 -5.77
CA ALA A 30 -10.75 -10.17 -5.25
C ALA A 30 -9.52 -9.26 -5.18
N THR A 31 -8.34 -9.82 -4.86
CA THR A 31 -7.08 -9.08 -4.81
C THR A 31 -6.59 -8.72 -6.21
N ASP A 32 -6.67 -9.65 -7.16
CA ASP A 32 -6.31 -9.42 -8.56
C ASP A 32 -7.21 -8.36 -9.20
N GLY A 33 -8.53 -8.44 -8.96
CA GLY A 33 -9.48 -7.43 -9.43
C GLY A 33 -9.19 -6.04 -8.85
N TYR A 34 -8.89 -5.96 -7.55
CA TYR A 34 -8.50 -4.70 -6.91
C TYR A 34 -7.30 -4.05 -7.59
N PHE A 35 -6.24 -4.82 -7.87
CA PHE A 35 -5.05 -4.27 -8.53
C PHE A 35 -5.27 -3.95 -10.01
N ALA A 36 -6.10 -4.71 -10.71
CA ALA A 36 -6.43 -4.45 -12.11
C ALA A 36 -7.21 -3.13 -12.31
N ASP A 37 -8.00 -2.73 -11.32
CA ASP A 37 -8.79 -1.47 -11.36
C ASP A 37 -7.97 -0.22 -10.98
N LEU A 38 -6.75 -0.39 -10.45
CA LEU A 38 -5.91 0.74 -10.05
C LEU A 38 -5.18 1.33 -11.27
N PRO A 39 -5.20 2.66 -11.44
CA PRO A 39 -4.42 3.29 -12.50
C PRO A 39 -2.91 3.20 -12.20
N GLU A 40 -2.08 3.24 -13.24
CA GLU A 40 -0.61 3.25 -13.09
C GLU A 40 -0.12 4.37 -12.15
N SER A 41 -0.79 5.54 -12.20
CA SER A 41 -0.50 6.67 -11.32
C SER A 41 -0.64 6.34 -9.83
N HIS A 42 -1.48 5.37 -9.46
CA HIS A 42 -1.59 4.93 -8.08
C HIS A 42 -0.25 4.40 -7.56
N PHE A 43 0.45 3.58 -8.36
CA PHE A 43 1.73 3.00 -7.99
C PHE A 43 2.83 4.07 -7.99
N ASN A 44 2.84 4.94 -9.01
CA ASN A 44 3.79 6.06 -9.09
C ASN A 44 3.70 6.98 -7.86
N ASN A 45 2.49 7.36 -7.45
CA ASN A 45 2.27 8.16 -6.25
C ASN A 45 2.87 7.51 -4.99
N GLY A 46 2.74 6.19 -4.85
CA GLY A 46 3.32 5.45 -3.73
C GLY A 46 4.84 5.52 -3.71
N ILE A 47 5.48 5.42 -4.88
CA ILE A 47 6.95 5.51 -5.04
C ILE A 47 7.44 6.95 -4.85
N GLU A 48 6.76 7.95 -5.41
CA GLU A 48 7.12 9.37 -5.28
C GLU A 48 7.13 9.86 -3.82
N LEU A 49 6.30 9.25 -2.95
CA LEU A 49 6.32 9.52 -1.52
C LEU A 49 7.63 9.10 -0.82
N LEU A 50 8.48 8.28 -1.44
CA LEU A 50 9.77 7.87 -0.88
C LEU A 50 10.68 9.06 -0.60
N GLU A 51 10.77 10.02 -1.51
CA GLU A 51 11.65 11.17 -1.35
C GLU A 51 11.30 11.97 -0.08
N LYS A 52 10.01 12.28 0.08
CA LYS A 52 9.49 12.96 1.27
C LYS A 52 9.79 12.16 2.54
N ARG A 53 9.64 10.83 2.48
CA ARG A 53 9.86 9.93 3.61
C ARG A 53 11.34 9.78 3.96
N TRP A 54 12.25 9.76 2.99
CA TRP A 54 13.69 9.78 3.23
C TRP A 54 14.12 11.08 3.93
N ASN A 55 13.66 12.23 3.44
CA ASN A 55 13.94 13.52 4.07
C ASN A 55 13.43 13.52 5.52
N LYS A 56 12.23 13.00 5.76
CA LYS A 56 11.68 12.91 7.12
C LYS A 56 12.50 12.00 8.03
N CYS A 57 12.98 10.87 7.53
CA CYS A 57 13.83 9.94 8.26
C CYS A 57 15.13 10.60 8.74
N ILE A 58 15.71 11.45 7.91
CA ILE A 58 16.92 12.21 8.24
C ILE A 58 16.61 13.26 9.33
N GLU A 59 15.50 14.00 9.19
CA GLU A 59 15.10 15.03 10.17
C GLU A 59 14.90 14.47 11.58
N VAL A 60 14.35 13.25 11.69
CA VAL A 60 14.08 12.64 13.00
C VAL A 60 15.24 11.79 13.53
N SER A 61 16.44 11.93 12.96
CA SER A 61 17.63 11.17 13.37
C SER A 61 17.40 9.66 13.38
N GLU A 62 16.78 9.14 12.31
CA GLU A 62 16.48 7.71 12.12
C GLU A 62 15.43 7.11 13.07
N ASP A 63 14.74 7.93 13.88
CA ASP A 63 13.57 7.47 14.64
C ASP A 63 12.43 7.04 13.70
N TYR A 64 11.46 6.30 14.25
CA TYR A 64 10.31 5.80 13.51
C TYR A 64 9.48 6.94 12.91
N ILE A 65 9.08 6.76 11.65
CA ILE A 65 8.23 7.69 10.90
C ILE A 65 7.00 6.98 10.35
N GLU A 66 5.83 7.52 10.65
CA GLU A 66 4.53 7.04 10.17
C GLU A 66 4.28 7.40 8.70
#